data_AF-A0AAW2SN91-F1
#
_entry.id   AF-A0AAW2SN91-F1
#
_cell.length_a   1.000
_cell.length_b   1.000
_cell.length_c   1.000
_cell.angle_alpha   90.00
_cell.angle_beta   90.00
_cell.angle_gamma   90.00
#
_symmetry.space_group_name_H-M   'P 1'
#
loop_
_entity.id
_entity.type
_entity.pdbx_description
1 polymer ?
#
loop_
_entity_poly.entity_id
_entity_poly.type
_entity_poly.pdbx_seq_one_letter_code
_entity_poly.pdbx_strand_id
1 'polypeptide(L)' 'MANELAANYCTPAIAEYDGTTDPLEHLSCFENEALLHRYTNGIKSLVFVTTLARAASSGSTNYLREL' A
#
# COMPACT_ATOMS: atom_id res chain seq x y z
N MET A 1 -12.02 4.64 -16.46
CA MET A 1 -11.28 3.55 -15.78
C MET A 1 -11.00 3.84 -14.30
N ALA A 2 -11.56 4.90 -13.67
CA ALA A 2 -11.35 5.17 -12.24
C ALA A 2 -12.25 4.34 -11.29
N ASN A 3 -13.28 3.69 -11.82
CA ASN A 3 -14.35 3.10 -11.01
C ASN A 3 -14.04 1.70 -10.44
N GLU A 4 -13.10 0.97 -11.03
CA GLU A 4 -12.68 -0.35 -10.51
C GLU A 4 -11.64 -0.23 -9.39
N LEU A 5 -10.89 0.89 -9.36
CA LEU A 5 -9.92 1.18 -8.32
C LEU A 5 -10.63 1.30 -6.96
N ALA A 6 -11.70 2.09 -6.89
CA ALA A 6 -12.44 2.31 -5.64
C ALA A 6 -13.19 1.07 -5.12
N ALA A 7 -13.66 0.18 -6.01
CA ALA A 7 -14.45 -0.98 -5.62
C ALA A 7 -13.62 -2.09 -4.94
N ASN A 8 -12.33 -2.19 -5.28
CA ASN A 8 -11.41 -3.21 -4.75
C ASN A 8 -10.30 -2.63 -3.86
N TYR A 9 -10.32 -1.32 -3.61
CA TYR A 9 -9.37 -0.67 -2.73
C TYR A 9 -9.79 -0.90 -1.27
N CYS A 10 -9.15 -1.87 -0.63
CA CYS A 10 -9.21 -2.04 0.81
C CYS A 10 -7.89 -1.54 1.41
N THR A 11 -7.98 -0.89 2.56
CA THR A 11 -6.77 -0.52 3.31
C THR A 11 -6.29 -1.75 4.06
N PRO A 12 -5.06 -2.24 3.83
CA PRO A 12 -4.56 -3.44 4.46
C PRO A 12 -4.43 -3.21 5.96
N ALA A 13 -4.82 -4.19 6.76
CA ALA A 13 -4.82 -4.07 8.22
C ALA A 13 -3.43 -4.37 8.82
N ILE A 14 -2.38 -3.78 8.25
CA ILE A 14 -0.99 -3.93 8.70
C ILE A 14 -0.47 -2.63 9.32
N ALA A 15 0.52 -2.75 10.21
CA ALA A 15 1.22 -1.60 10.74
C ALA A 15 1.91 -0.82 9.61
N GLU A 16 1.93 0.50 9.72
CA GLU A 16 2.72 1.34 8.82
C GLU A 16 4.21 1.00 8.94
N TYR A 17 4.89 0.93 7.81
CA TYR A 17 6.32 0.75 7.75
C TYR A 17 7.03 2.04 8.16
N ASP A 18 7.60 2.05 9.36
CA ASP A 18 8.31 3.19 9.94
C ASP A 18 9.82 3.18 9.65
N GLY A 19 10.32 2.19 8.91
CA GLY A 19 11.75 2.01 8.61
C GLY A 19 12.56 1.35 9.72
N THR A 20 11.94 0.98 10.84
CA THR A 20 12.59 0.24 11.95
C THR A 20 12.20 -1.23 11.99
N THR A 21 11.03 -1.55 11.42
CA THR A 21 10.57 -2.93 11.22
C THR A 21 11.38 -3.59 10.10
N ASP A 22 11.60 -4.91 10.18
CA ASP A 22 12.28 -5.66 9.12
C ASP A 22 11.51 -5.51 7.78
N PRO A 23 12.16 -5.04 6.69
CA PRO A 23 11.49 -4.87 5.41
C PRO A 23 10.89 -6.17 4.85
N LEU A 24 11.49 -7.32 5.13
CA LEU A 24 11.00 -8.61 4.64
C LEU A 24 9.77 -9.08 5.40
N GLU A 25 9.74 -8.90 6.73
CA GLU A 25 8.52 -9.12 7.53
C GLU A 25 7.38 -8.20 7.06
N HIS A 26 7.64 -6.92 6.84
CA HIS A 26 6.61 -5.98 6.34
C HIS A 26 6.07 -6.39 4.97
N LEU A 27 6.96 -6.77 4.05
CA LEU A 27 6.57 -7.25 2.72
C LEU A 27 5.73 -8.54 2.82
N SER A 28 6.12 -9.48 3.67
CA SER A 28 5.37 -10.73 3.89
C SER A 28 3.95 -10.47 4.41
N CYS A 29 3.81 -9.56 5.40
CA CYS A 29 2.50 -9.14 5.90
C CYS A 29 1.65 -8.49 4.80
N PHE A 30 2.26 -7.60 4.00
CA PHE A 30 1.58 -6.97 2.88
C PHE A 30 1.12 -7.98 1.82
N GLU A 31 1.97 -8.94 1.45
CA GLU A 31 1.63 -9.97 0.47
C GLU A 31 0.48 -10.86 0.95
N ASN A 32 0.44 -11.19 2.25
CA ASN A 32 -0.65 -11.94 2.84
C ASN A 32 -1.99 -11.18 2.75
N GLU A 33 -2.01 -9.89 3.11
CA GLU A 33 -3.19 -9.04 2.94
C GLU A 33 -3.59 -8.90 1.47
N ALA A 34 -2.60 -8.74 0.58
CA ALA A 34 -2.85 -8.61 -0.84
C ALA A 34 -3.48 -9.88 -1.45
N LEU A 35 -3.15 -11.06 -0.93
CA LEU A 35 -3.80 -12.32 -1.28
C LEU A 35 -5.22 -12.39 -0.70
N LEU A 36 -5.40 -12.02 0.57
CA LEU A 36 -6.69 -12.02 1.25
C LEU A 36 -7.72 -11.14 0.52
N HIS A 37 -7.31 -9.94 0.15
CA HIS A 37 -8.14 -8.96 -0.55
C HIS A 37 -8.10 -9.10 -2.07
N ARG A 38 -7.35 -10.07 -2.61
CA ARG A 38 -7.22 -10.33 -4.05
C ARG A 38 -6.81 -9.08 -4.85
N TYR A 39 -5.85 -8.32 -4.33
CA TYR A 39 -5.33 -7.15 -5.03
C TYR A 39 -4.73 -7.55 -6.38
N THR A 40 -5.15 -6.86 -7.44
CA THR A 40 -4.47 -6.92 -8.73
C THR A 40 -3.14 -6.17 -8.64
N ASN A 41 -2.20 -6.45 -9.55
CA ASN A 41 -0.87 -5.82 -9.50
C ASN A 41 -0.93 -4.28 -9.50
N GLY A 42 -1.89 -3.67 -10.20
CA GLY A 42 -2.10 -2.22 -10.18
C GLY A 42 -2.56 -1.70 -8.81
N ILE A 43 -3.42 -2.45 -8.12
CA ILE A 43 -3.88 -2.12 -6.76
C ILE A 43 -2.76 -2.33 -5.74
N LYS A 44 -1.97 -3.40 -5.87
CA LYS A 44 -0.85 -3.71 -4.96
C LYS A 44 0.13 -2.55 -4.86
N SER A 45 0.54 -1.96 -5.98
CA SER A 45 1.49 -0.84 -5.95
C SER A 45 0.92 0.40 -5.24
N LEU A 46 -0.36 0.71 -5.47
CA LEU A 46 -1.02 1.85 -4.83
C LEU A 46 -1.17 1.63 -3.32
N VAL A 47 -1.66 0.45 -2.94
CA VAL A 47 -1.90 0.07 -1.55
C VAL A 47 -0.57 -0.05 -0.78
N PHE A 48 0.48 -0.59 -1.40
CA PHE A 48 1.81 -0.69 -0.77
C PHE A 48 2.35 0.68 -0.38
N VAL A 49 2.23 1.68 -1.26
CA VAL A 49 2.67 3.05 -0.97
C VAL A 49 1.93 3.64 0.24
N THR A 50 0.67 3.27 0.46
CA THR A 50 -0.08 3.72 1.64
C THR A 50 0.34 3.07 2.94
N THR A 51 1.05 1.94 2.88
CA THR A 51 1.61 1.28 4.07
C THR A 51 2.95 1.88 4.51
N LEU A 52 3.53 2.81 3.75
CA LEU A 52 4.78 3.48 4.11
C LEU A 52 4.50 4.70 4.99
N ALA A 53 5.00 4.71 6.22
CA ALA A 53 4.86 5.85 7.13
C ALA A 53 5.38 7.14 6.49
N ARG A 54 4.87 8.29 6.91
CA ARG A 54 5.16 9.61 6.32
C ARG A 54 6.66 9.94 6.17
N ALA A 55 7.50 9.35 7.03
CA ALA A 55 8.96 9.46 6.95
C ALA A 55 9.56 8.67 5.77
N ALA A 56 9.02 7.48 5.46
CA ALA A 56 9.38 6.68 4.30
C ALA A 56 8.74 7.18 3.00
N SER A 57 7.56 7.81 3.06
CA SER A 57 6.84 8.33 1.89
C SER A 57 7.24 9.75 1.44
N SER A 58 8.27 10.37 2.04
CA SER A 58 8.77 11.71 1.64
C SER A 58 9.27 11.82 0.20
N GLY A 59 9.40 10.71 -0.54
CA GLY A 59 9.66 10.71 -1.99
C GLY A 59 8.42 10.68 -2.89
N SER A 60 7.21 10.39 -2.36
CA SER A 60 6.03 10.00 -3.16
C SER A 60 4.83 10.95 -3.05
N THR A 61 4.92 12.01 -2.24
CA THR A 61 3.79 12.87 -1.85
C THR A 61 3.26 13.82 -2.93
N ASN A 62 3.93 13.96 -4.08
CA ASN A 62 3.44 14.83 -5.16
C ASN A 62 2.44 14.16 -6.11
N TYR A 63 2.30 12.83 -6.13
CA TYR A 63 1.43 12.15 -7.11
C TYR A 63 -0.03 11.95 -6.69
N LEU A 64 -0.35 12.11 -5.40
CA LEU A 64 -1.70 11.82 -4.86
C LEU A 64 -2.54 13.07 -4.56
N ARG A 65 -2.06 14.28 -4.88
CA ARG A 65 -2.81 15.53 -4.71
C ARG A 65 -3.51 16.05 -5.97
N GLU A 66 -3.36 15.38 -7.12
CA GLU A 66 -3.93 15.83 -8.41
C GLU A 66 -4.88 14.79 -9.08
N LEU A 67 -5.50 13.90 -8.30
CA LEU A 67 -6.63 13.08 -8.72
C LEU A 67 -7.85 13.34 -7.83
#